data_AF-A0A8T6WKJ8-F1
#
_entry.id   AF-A0A8T6WKJ8-F1
#
_cell.length_a   1.000
_cell.length_b   1.000
_cell.length_c   1.000
_cell.angle_alpha   90.00
_cell.angle_beta   90.00
_cell.angle_gamma   90.00
#
_symmetry.space_group_name_H-M   'P 1'
#
loop_
_entity.id
_entity.type
_entity.pdbx_description
1 polymer ?
#
loop_
_entity_poly.entity_id
_entity_poly.type
_entity_poly.pdbx_seq_one_letter_code
_entity_poly.pdbx_strand_id
1 'polypeptide(L)'
;MDRGKLTISNVRGTARGEESIDRIDIELDDEKSGVRILSIQVNKKEFAEALFGTALIKCQFKVGGVDFIGKVHEVKHEVINITGKGGSFMKKEDVRRAVKKFEKNGWKARLDDAVNHHNLVKARPG
;
A
#
# COMPACT_ATOMS: atom_id res chain seq x y z
N MET A 1 18.18 16.06 -12.14
CA MET A 1 17.39 14.82 -12.07
C MET A 1 17.71 14.16 -10.75
N ASP A 2 16.77 14.18 -9.80
CA ASP A 2 16.93 13.43 -8.56
C ASP A 2 16.92 11.93 -8.89
N ARG A 3 18.00 11.24 -8.53
CA ARG A 3 18.06 9.79 -8.62
C ARG A 3 17.22 9.24 -7.48
N GLY A 4 16.15 8.52 -7.80
CA GLY A 4 15.36 7.80 -6.80
C GLY A 4 16.27 6.90 -5.97
N LYS A 5 16.18 6.99 -4.65
CA LYS A 5 16.96 6.17 -3.73
C LYS A 5 16.26 4.83 -3.58
N LEU A 6 16.97 3.77 -3.94
CA LEU A 6 16.51 2.41 -3.83
C LEU A 6 17.05 1.82 -2.53
N THR A 7 16.19 1.65 -1.53
CA THR A 7 16.61 1.22 -0.19
C THR A 7 16.15 -0.21 0.06
N ILE A 8 17.08 -1.14 0.34
CA ILE A 8 16.77 -2.46 0.90
C ILE A 8 16.48 -2.24 2.38
N SER A 9 15.21 -2.10 2.74
CA SER A 9 14.79 -1.52 4.02
C SER A 9 14.71 -2.52 5.18
N ASN A 10 14.62 -3.82 4.91
CA ASN A 10 14.57 -4.84 5.96
C ASN A 10 15.02 -6.21 5.47
N VAL A 11 16.10 -6.73 6.05
CA VAL A 11 16.37 -8.17 6.09
C VAL A 11 15.92 -8.65 7.47
N ARG A 12 14.67 -9.14 7.57
CA ARG A 12 14.12 -9.66 8.82
C ARG A 12 13.90 -11.16 8.70
N GLY A 13 14.35 -11.91 9.70
CA GLY A 13 13.77 -13.23 9.96
C GLY A 13 12.38 -13.01 10.54
N THR A 14 11.33 -13.37 9.80
CA THR A 14 9.97 -13.24 10.31
C THR A 14 9.71 -14.31 11.37
N ALA A 15 9.13 -13.93 12.51
CA ALA A 15 8.65 -14.86 13.53
C ALA A 15 7.16 -14.58 13.76
N ARG A 16 6.32 -15.07 12.85
CA ARG A 16 4.86 -15.17 13.03
C ARG A 16 4.43 -16.60 12.69
N GLY A 17 4.28 -17.43 13.72
CA GLY A 17 3.98 -18.86 13.60
C GLY A 17 5.23 -19.70 13.32
N GLU A 18 5.23 -20.94 13.79
CA GLU A 18 6.38 -21.86 13.88
C GLU A 18 7.12 -22.14 12.55
N GLU A 19 6.60 -21.71 11.39
CA GLU A 19 7.23 -21.91 10.07
C GLU A 19 7.97 -20.69 9.49
N SER A 20 7.99 -19.56 10.19
CA SER A 20 8.46 -18.28 9.61
C SER A 20 9.97 -17.99 9.73
N ILE A 21 10.70 -18.79 10.52
CA ILE A 21 12.06 -18.45 11.00
C ILE A 21 13.13 -18.49 9.88
N ASP A 22 12.85 -19.11 8.73
CA ASP A 22 13.86 -19.39 7.69
C ASP A 22 13.73 -18.55 6.40
N ARG A 23 13.08 -17.39 6.47
CA ARG A 23 12.93 -16.50 5.30
C ARG A 23 13.61 -15.16 5.49
N ILE A 24 14.06 -14.62 4.36
CA ILE A 24 14.60 -13.28 4.16
C ILE A 24 13.62 -12.55 3.26
N ASP A 25 13.07 -11.45 3.76
CA ASP A 25 12.31 -10.51 2.96
C ASP A 25 13.27 -9.48 2.34
N ILE A 26 13.08 -9.16 1.05
CA ILE A 26 13.78 -8.08 0.36
C ILE A 26 12.69 -7.16 -0.18
N GLU A 27 12.72 -5.90 0.26
CA GLU A 27 11.69 -4.92 -0.05
C GLU A 27 12.29 -3.77 -0.85
N LEU A 28 11.56 -3.33 -1.86
CA LEU A 28 11.85 -2.14 -2.64
C LEU A 28 10.79 -1.09 -2.34
N ASP A 29 11.19 -0.02 -1.68
CA ASP A 29 10.31 1.09 -1.32
C ASP A 29 10.68 2.37 -2.08
N ASP A 30 9.68 3.13 -2.52
CA ASP A 30 9.85 4.52 -2.99
C ASP A 30 9.62 5.46 -1.81
N GLU A 31 10.72 6.00 -1.25
CA GLU A 31 10.70 6.88 -0.07
C GLU A 31 9.83 8.13 -0.30
N LYS A 32 9.73 8.62 -1.55
CA LYS A 32 8.99 9.85 -1.84
C LYS A 32 7.48 9.63 -1.83
N SER A 33 7.03 8.49 -2.34
CA SER A 33 5.61 8.12 -2.33
C SER A 33 5.18 7.34 -1.09
N GLY A 34 6.13 6.83 -0.31
CA GLY A 34 5.86 5.98 0.85
C GLY A 34 5.29 4.62 0.45
N VAL A 35 5.60 4.16 -0.76
CA VAL A 35 4.98 2.97 -1.35
C VAL A 35 6.00 1.86 -1.53
N ARG A 36 5.60 0.65 -1.13
CA ARG A 36 6.34 -0.57 -1.44
C ARG A 36 6.03 -1.04 -2.84
N ILE A 37 7.05 -1.03 -3.68
CA ILE A 37 6.99 -1.42 -5.09
C ILE A 37 7.13 -2.94 -5.23
N LEU A 38 8.09 -3.52 -4.50
CA LEU A 38 8.43 -4.93 -4.60
C LEU A 38 8.62 -5.53 -3.23
N SER A 39 8.16 -6.77 -3.06
CA SER A 39 8.50 -7.62 -1.93
C SER A 39 8.87 -8.99 -2.46
N ILE A 40 10.07 -9.44 -2.13
CA ILE A 40 10.61 -10.75 -2.48
C ILE A 40 10.81 -11.51 -1.17
N GLN A 41 10.42 -12.79 -1.15
CA GLN A 41 10.74 -13.68 -0.04
C GLN A 41 11.65 -14.78 -0.54
N VAL A 42 12.75 -15.01 0.17
CA VAL A 42 13.76 -16.02 -0.17
C VAL A 42 14.11 -16.84 1.07
N ASN A 43 14.41 -18.13 0.93
CA ASN A 43 14.96 -18.90 2.04
C ASN A 43 16.36 -18.37 2.41
N LYS A 44 16.75 -18.39 3.70
CA LYS A 44 18.10 -17.95 4.13
C LYS A 44 19.25 -18.67 3.43
N LYS A 45 19.14 -19.98 3.23
CA LYS A 45 20.14 -20.80 2.53
C LYS A 45 20.29 -20.34 1.09
N GLU A 46 19.18 -20.23 0.37
CA GLU A 46 19.15 -19.77 -1.02
C GLU A 46 19.70 -18.33 -1.13
N PHE A 47 19.34 -17.46 -0.18
CA PHE A 47 19.85 -16.10 -0.11
C PHE A 47 21.37 -16.06 0.10
N ALA A 48 21.90 -16.92 0.98
CA ALA A 48 23.35 -17.03 1.19
C ALA A 48 24.07 -17.54 -0.07
N GLU A 49 23.54 -18.59 -0.72
CA GLU A 49 24.09 -19.10 -1.97
C GLU A 49 24.08 -18.04 -3.08
N ALA A 50 23.04 -17.20 -3.14
CA ALA A 50 22.95 -16.08 -4.06
C ALA A 50 23.97 -14.97 -3.75
N LEU A 51 24.19 -14.64 -2.47
CA LEU A 51 25.17 -13.64 -2.04
C LEU A 51 26.60 -14.01 -2.41
N PHE A 52 26.96 -15.29 -2.31
CA PHE A 52 28.29 -15.78 -2.67
C PHE A 52 28.43 -16.12 -4.15
N GLY A 53 27.39 -15.89 -4.96
CA GLY A 53 27.40 -16.13 -6.40
C GLY A 53 27.50 -17.61 -6.77
N THR A 54 27.18 -18.52 -5.84
CA THR A 54 27.31 -19.96 -6.05
C THR A 54 26.10 -20.57 -6.77
N ALA A 55 24.97 -19.87 -6.79
CA ALA A 55 23.76 -20.32 -7.47
C ALA A 55 22.90 -19.15 -7.98
N LEU A 56 22.14 -19.40 -9.05
CA LEU A 56 21.04 -18.54 -9.48
C LEU A 56 19.74 -19.07 -8.87
N ILE A 57 19.08 -18.24 -8.06
CA ILE A 57 17.86 -18.61 -7.35
C ILE A 57 16.63 -17.99 -8.05
N LYS A 58 15.57 -18.78 -8.19
CA LYS A 58 14.29 -18.28 -8.72
C LYS A 58 13.48 -17.68 -7.58
N CYS A 59 13.38 -16.36 -7.58
CA CYS A 59 12.62 -15.64 -6.57
C CYS A 59 11.16 -15.44 -6.99
N GLN A 60 10.23 -15.66 -6.05
CA GLN A 60 8.86 -15.18 -6.20
C GLN A 60 8.76 -13.78 -5.61
N PHE A 61 8.10 -12.89 -6.35
CA PHE A 61 7.94 -11.51 -5.93
C PHE A 61 6.48 -11.06 -6.02
N LYS A 62 6.11 -10.17 -5.10
CA LYS A 62 4.83 -9.46 -5.13
C LYS A 62 5.11 -8.01 -5.50
N VAL A 63 4.49 -7.58 -6.59
CA VAL A 63 4.51 -6.17 -7.00
C VAL A 63 3.32 -5.47 -6.36
N GLY A 64 3.58 -4.36 -5.70
CA GLY A 64 2.58 -3.55 -5.02
C GLY A 64 2.70 -2.09 -5.43
N GLY A 65 1.59 -1.36 -5.37
CA GLY A 65 1.59 0.10 -5.37
C GLY A 65 2.26 0.81 -6.56
N VAL A 66 2.48 0.13 -7.69
CA VAL A 66 3.11 0.73 -8.89
C VAL A 66 2.37 1.97 -9.35
N ASP A 67 1.04 1.96 -9.25
CA ASP A 67 0.18 3.09 -9.57
C ASP A 67 0.46 4.36 -8.74
N PHE A 68 1.21 4.24 -7.64
CA PHE A 68 1.51 5.32 -6.71
C PHE A 68 2.96 5.79 -6.74
N ILE A 69 3.84 5.16 -7.53
CA ILE A 69 5.25 5.56 -7.66
C ILE A 69 5.33 7.01 -8.10
N GLY A 70 6.15 7.80 -7.41
CA GLY A 70 6.35 9.23 -7.70
C GLY A 70 5.19 10.15 -7.33
N LYS A 71 4.08 9.62 -6.77
CA LYS A 71 3.00 10.44 -6.20
C LYS A 71 3.33 10.85 -4.77
N VAL A 72 2.80 11.98 -4.32
CA VAL A 72 2.96 12.45 -2.94
C VAL A 72 1.67 12.21 -2.17
N HIS A 73 1.77 11.80 -0.91
CA HIS A 73 0.60 11.65 -0.04
C HIS A 73 0.14 13.02 0.45
N GLU A 74 -1.11 13.38 0.14
CA GLU A 74 -1.71 14.66 0.53
C GLU A 74 -3.01 14.42 1.31
N VAL A 75 -3.18 15.13 2.43
CA VAL A 75 -4.40 15.06 3.25
C VAL A 75 -5.36 16.16 2.83
N LYS A 76 -6.59 15.79 2.50
CA LYS A 76 -7.67 16.71 2.16
C LYS A 76 -8.88 16.44 3.03
N HIS A 77 -9.41 17.49 3.68
CA HIS A 77 -10.63 17.41 4.47
C HIS A 77 -11.81 17.88 3.63
N GLU A 78 -12.74 16.98 3.32
CA GLU A 78 -13.96 17.25 2.57
C GLU A 78 -15.13 16.48 3.17
N VAL A 79 -16.31 17.13 3.25
CA VAL A 79 -17.54 16.44 3.67
C VAL A 79 -18.17 15.81 2.44
N ILE A 80 -18.22 14.48 2.42
CA ILE A 80 -18.77 13.70 1.30
C ILE A 80 -20.15 13.20 1.69
N ASN A 81 -21.19 13.84 1.15
CA ASN A 81 -22.55 13.36 1.31
C ASN A 81 -22.77 12.11 0.45
N ILE A 82 -22.80 10.94 1.10
CA ILE A 82 -23.15 9.68 0.45
C ILE A 82 -24.63 9.41 0.75
N THR A 83 -25.49 9.69 -0.22
CA THR A 83 -26.92 9.38 -0.14
C THR A 83 -27.13 7.89 -0.38
N GLY A 84 -26.97 7.08 0.66
CA GLY A 84 -27.39 5.68 0.68
C GLY A 84 -28.69 5.54 1.45
N LYS A 85 -29.68 4.80 0.91
CA LYS A 85 -30.82 4.36 1.72
C LYS A 85 -30.27 3.56 2.90
N GLY A 86 -30.55 4.02 4.12
CA GLY A 86 -29.93 3.51 5.34
C GLY A 86 -30.02 2.00 5.48
N GLY A 87 -28.94 1.40 5.97
CA GLY A 87 -28.86 -0.02 6.29
C GLY A 87 -27.63 -0.68 5.69
N SER A 88 -26.57 -0.76 6.50
CA SER A 88 -25.48 -1.75 6.40
C SER A 88 -24.76 -1.85 5.04
N PHE A 89 -23.51 -1.36 5.01
CA PHE A 89 -22.51 -1.44 3.94
C PHE A 89 -22.69 -0.45 2.78
N MET A 90 -21.97 0.67 2.85
CA MET A 90 -21.73 1.50 1.67
C MET A 90 -20.92 0.68 0.65
N LYS A 91 -21.45 0.53 -0.56
CA LYS A 91 -20.72 -0.14 -1.64
C LYS A 91 -19.53 0.73 -2.05
N LYS A 92 -18.36 0.12 -2.29
CA LYS A 92 -17.16 0.83 -2.76
C LYS A 92 -17.42 1.67 -4.01
N GLU A 93 -18.36 1.24 -4.86
CA GLU A 93 -18.75 1.96 -6.07
C GLU A 93 -19.49 3.28 -5.80
N ASP A 94 -20.36 3.30 -4.79
CA ASP A 94 -21.09 4.51 -4.41
C ASP A 94 -20.13 5.55 -3.81
N VAL A 95 -19.20 5.07 -2.98
CA VAL A 95 -18.10 5.89 -2.43
C VAL A 95 -17.23 6.44 -3.55
N ARG A 96 -16.79 5.58 -4.48
CA ARG A 96 -16.00 6.00 -5.65
C ARG A 96 -16.72 7.09 -6.45
N ARG A 97 -18.03 6.94 -6.67
CA ARG A 97 -18.83 7.94 -7.40
C ARG A 97 -18.92 9.26 -6.64
N ALA A 98 -19.16 9.21 -5.33
CA ALA A 98 -19.28 10.39 -4.48
C ALA A 98 -17.95 11.16 -4.36
N VAL A 99 -16.83 10.44 -4.34
CA VAL A 99 -15.49 11.02 -4.18
C VAL A 99 -14.93 11.59 -5.48
N LYS A 100 -15.29 11.02 -6.64
CA LYS A 100 -14.78 11.42 -7.97
C LYS A 100 -14.87 12.92 -8.26
N LYS A 101 -15.90 13.61 -7.77
CA LYS A 101 -16.07 15.07 -7.97
C LYS A 101 -15.00 15.93 -7.25
N PHE A 102 -14.32 15.36 -6.26
CA PHE A 102 -13.26 16.00 -5.49
C PHE A 102 -11.86 15.66 -6.01
N GLU A 103 -11.74 14.68 -6.89
CA GLU A 103 -10.49 14.30 -7.58
C GLU A 103 -10.17 15.31 -8.69
N LYS A 104 -9.51 16.41 -8.31
CA LYS A 104 -9.11 17.50 -9.22
C LYS A 104 -7.59 17.64 -9.23
N ASN A 105 -7.05 18.16 -10.33
CA ASN A 105 -5.61 18.48 -10.48
C ASN A 105 -4.67 17.28 -10.22
N GLY A 106 -5.10 16.07 -10.55
CA GLY A 106 -4.29 14.85 -10.36
C GLY A 106 -4.37 14.25 -8.95
N TRP A 107 -5.02 14.92 -7.99
CA TRP A 107 -5.31 14.34 -6.68
C TRP A 107 -6.33 13.21 -6.82
N LYS A 108 -6.05 12.07 -6.18
CA LYS A 108 -6.93 10.89 -6.14
C LYS A 108 -7.16 10.48 -4.70
N ALA A 109 -8.40 10.16 -4.37
CA ALA A 109 -8.72 9.75 -3.01
C ALA A 109 -8.41 8.28 -2.79
N ARG A 110 -8.02 7.97 -1.55
CA ARG A 110 -7.99 6.59 -1.06
C ARG A 110 -9.39 6.19 -0.62
N LEU A 111 -10.02 5.27 -1.35
CA LEU A 111 -11.40 4.85 -1.07
C LEU A 111 -11.56 4.23 0.32
N ASP A 112 -10.53 3.56 0.83
CA ASP A 112 -10.55 2.95 2.15
C ASP A 112 -10.65 4.00 3.27
N ASP A 113 -10.11 5.20 3.07
CA ASP A 113 -10.20 6.30 4.04
C ASP A 113 -11.62 6.90 4.08
N ALA A 114 -12.31 6.89 2.93
CA ALA A 114 -13.68 7.38 2.80
C ALA A 114 -14.73 6.43 3.40
N VAL A 115 -14.40 5.14 3.55
CA VAL A 115 -15.27 4.14 4.23
C VAL A 115 -14.88 3.90 5.69
N ASN A 116 -13.83 4.55 6.17
CA ASN A 116 -13.39 4.40 7.55
C ASN A 116 -14.44 4.99 8.50
N HIS A 117 -15.09 4.12 9.28
CA HIS A 117 -16.17 4.48 10.20
C HIS A 117 -15.78 5.55 11.23
N HIS A 118 -14.49 5.67 11.55
CA HIS A 118 -13.97 6.70 12.46
C HIS A 118 -14.01 8.12 11.87
N ASN A 119 -14.05 8.25 10.53
CA ASN A 119 -14.08 9.54 9.82
C ASN A 119 -15.51 9.96 9.42
N LEU A 120 -16.53 9.19 9.81
CA LEU A 120 -17.92 9.50 9.48
C LEU A 120 -18.45 10.62 10.39
N VAL A 121 -18.62 11.81 9.81
CA VAL A 121 -19.30 12.92 10.49
C VAL A 121 -20.81 12.67 10.43
N LYS A 122 -21.44 12.50 11.60
CA LYS A 122 -22.92 12.43 11.69
C LYS A 122 -23.49 13.78 11.31
N ALA A 123 -24.24 13.85 10.20
CA ALA A 123 -25.04 15.02 9.89
C ALA A 123 -26.09 15.21 11.00
N ARG A 124 -26.17 16.41 11.58
CA ARG A 124 -27.31 16.75 12.45
C ARG A 124 -28.53 16.90 11.54
N PRO A 125 -29.68 16.26 11.87
CA PRO A 125 -30.91 16.58 11.19
C PRO A 125 -31.23 18.05 11.47
N GLY A 126 -31.37 18.84 10.40
CA GLY A 126 -31.95 20.18 10.45
C GLY A 126 -33.46 20.10 10.54
#